data_AF-A0A7H5EWK7-F1
#
_entry.id   AF-A0A7H5EWK7-F1
#
_cell.length_a   1.000
_cell.length_b   1.000
_cell.length_c   1.000
_cell.angle_alpha   90.00
_cell.angle_beta   90.00
_cell.angle_gamma   90.00
#
_symmetry.space_group_name_H-M   'P 1'
#
loop_
_entity.id
_entity.type
_entity.pdbx_description
1 polymer ?
#
loop_
_entity_poly.entity_id
_entity_poly.type
_entity_poly.pdbx_seq_one_letter_code
_entity_poly.pdbx_strand_id
1 'polypeptide(L)'
;MYSTKALPQSDLIGAVTSGLCVIHCVATPLLFVAQATTVPGWWSFLDIFFIAITFLAVFTSARNTSKPWMPTALYASWTVLTLLVINEQLGLLPVAEGWKYGVAMVLIGLHLYNRKYCQCAEEPGCVA
;
A
#
# COMPACT_ATOMS: atom_id res chain seq x y z
N MET A 1 5.13 33.90 -9.36
CA MET A 1 4.76 32.50 -9.65
C MET A 1 5.63 31.60 -8.79
N TYR A 2 5.12 31.13 -7.65
CA TYR A 2 5.84 30.16 -6.83
C TYR A 2 5.77 28.81 -7.53
N SER A 3 6.90 28.37 -8.09
CA SER A 3 7.08 27.00 -8.57
C SER A 3 7.19 26.11 -7.33
N THR A 4 6.08 25.49 -6.92
CA THR A 4 6.07 24.47 -5.87
C THR A 4 6.82 23.25 -6.38
N LYS A 5 8.00 23.02 -5.81
CA LYS A 5 8.76 21.76 -5.97
C LYS A 5 7.83 20.57 -5.79
N ALA A 6 7.62 19.81 -6.86
CA ALA A 6 6.92 18.54 -6.81
C ALA A 6 7.74 17.55 -5.97
N LEU A 7 7.39 17.43 -4.69
CA LEU A 7 7.78 16.26 -3.89
C LEU A 7 7.14 15.02 -4.56
N PRO A 8 7.73 13.81 -4.47
CA PRO A 8 7.11 12.57 -4.94
C PRO A 8 5.92 12.24 -4.02
N GLN A 9 4.81 12.95 -4.21
CA GLN A 9 3.61 12.89 -3.36
C GLN A 9 2.97 11.51 -3.43
N SER A 10 3.07 10.82 -4.56
CA SER A 10 2.54 9.46 -4.75
C SER A 10 3.17 8.45 -3.81
N ASP A 11 4.47 8.53 -3.53
CA ASP A 11 5.15 7.62 -2.62
C ASP A 11 4.79 7.89 -1.16
N LEU A 12 4.56 9.16 -0.80
CA LEU A 12 4.05 9.50 0.54
C LEU A 12 2.60 9.02 0.71
N ILE A 13 1.74 9.27 -0.28
CA ILE A 13 0.34 8.80 -0.29
C ILE A 13 0.34 7.28 -0.20
N GLY A 14 1.14 6.58 -1.01
CA GLY A 14 1.29 5.13 -0.96
C GLY A 14 1.71 4.62 0.41
N ALA A 15 2.77 5.19 0.99
CA ALA A 15 3.23 4.81 2.33
C ALA A 15 2.17 5.05 3.42
N VAL A 16 1.46 6.18 3.36
CA VAL A 16 0.39 6.52 4.33
C VAL A 16 -0.82 5.60 4.16
N THR A 17 -1.29 5.38 2.93
CA THR A 17 -2.43 4.50 2.66
C THR A 17 -2.12 3.05 3.03
N SER A 18 -0.92 2.54 2.70
CA SER A 18 -0.50 1.21 3.13
C SER A 18 -0.37 1.12 4.66
N GLY A 19 0.09 2.17 5.35
CA GLY A 19 0.10 2.24 6.81
C GLY A 19 -1.29 2.24 7.43
N LEU A 20 -2.23 3.01 6.87
CA LEU A 20 -3.63 3.03 7.29
C LEU A 20 -4.29 1.67 7.10
N CYS A 21 -3.97 0.94 6.02
CA CYS A 21 -4.42 -0.43 5.80
C CYS A 21 -3.93 -1.35 6.94
N VAL A 22 -2.65 -1.29 7.32
CA VAL A 22 -2.13 -2.06 8.46
C VAL A 22 -2.87 -1.72 9.75
N ILE A 23 -3.05 -0.44 10.06
CA ILE A 23 -3.74 0.01 11.28
C ILE A 23 -5.19 -0.52 11.31
N HIS A 24 -5.90 -0.39 10.19
CA HIS A 24 -7.27 -0.90 10.04
C HIS A 24 -7.35 -2.42 10.21
N CYS A 25 -6.46 -3.18 9.55
CA CYS A 25 -6.44 -4.63 9.64
C CYS A 25 -6.04 -5.14 11.04
N VAL A 26 -5.28 -4.36 11.84
CA VAL A 26 -4.97 -4.69 13.25
C VAL A 26 -6.12 -4.30 14.17
N ALA A 27 -6.86 -3.24 13.85
CA ALA A 27 -8.01 -2.81 14.65
C ALA A 27 -9.15 -3.85 14.61
N THR A 28 -9.37 -4.56 13.51
CA THR A 28 -10.42 -5.59 13.40
C THR A 28 -10.37 -6.66 14.50
N PRO A 29 -9.25 -7.41 14.71
CA PRO A 29 -9.18 -8.40 15.80
C PRO A 29 -9.25 -7.74 17.19
N LEU A 30 -8.73 -6.52 17.36
CA LEU A 30 -8.81 -5.78 18.62
C LEU A 30 -10.25 -5.40 18.99
N LEU A 31 -11.09 -5.05 18.01
CA LEU A 31 -12.51 -4.76 18.24
C LEU A 31 -13.28 -6.02 18.68
N PHE A 32 -12.95 -7.19 18.13
CA PHE A 32 -13.50 -8.47 18.60
C PHE A 32 -13.08 -8.81 20.03
N VAL A 33 -11.81 -8.59 20.38
CA VAL A 33 -11.30 -8.81 21.76
C VAL A 33 -11.91 -7.81 22.75
N ALA A 34 -12.15 -6.57 22.33
CA ALA A 34 -12.74 -5.51 23.16
C ALA A 34 -14.26 -5.68 23.41
N GLN A 35 -14.84 -6.84 23.09
CA GLN A 35 -16.27 -7.14 23.27
C GLN A 35 -17.20 -6.24 22.44
N ALA A 36 -16.71 -5.64 21.35
CA ALA A 36 -17.61 -5.07 20.36
C ALA A 36 -18.34 -6.23 19.68
N THR A 37 -19.58 -6.49 20.10
CA THR A 37 -20.37 -7.66 19.67
C THR A 37 -20.68 -7.67 18.18
N THR A 38 -20.49 -6.54 17.51
CA THR A 38 -20.71 -6.38 16.06
C THR A 38 -19.67 -5.43 15.46
N VAL A 39 -18.94 -5.91 14.45
CA VAL A 39 -18.17 -5.03 13.57
C VAL A 39 -19.15 -4.39 12.58
N PRO A 40 -19.15 -3.05 12.40
CA PRO A 40 -20.06 -2.40 11.46
C PRO A 40 -19.88 -2.94 10.04
N GLY A 41 -20.98 -3.18 9.32
CA GLY A 41 -20.91 -3.73 7.94
C GLY A 41 -20.14 -2.86 6.94
N TRP A 42 -19.90 -1.57 7.25
CA TRP A 42 -19.09 -0.70 6.41
C TRP A 42 -17.57 -0.90 6.58
N TRP A 43 -17.17 -1.61 7.63
CA TRP A 43 -15.76 -1.83 7.96
C TRP A 43 -15.02 -2.57 6.85
N SER A 44 -15.62 -3.60 6.25
CA SER A 44 -15.04 -4.32 5.11
C SER A 44 -14.91 -3.49 3.83
N PHE A 45 -15.65 -2.37 3.67
CA PHE A 45 -15.45 -1.50 2.52
C PHE A 45 -14.12 -0.74 2.58
N LEU A 46 -13.56 -0.54 3.78
CA LEU A 46 -12.26 0.14 3.93
C LEU A 46 -11.13 -0.68 3.31
N ASP A 47 -11.15 -2.00 3.43
CA ASP A 47 -10.13 -2.87 2.84
C ASP A 47 -10.06 -2.70 1.32
N ILE A 48 -11.21 -2.75 0.64
CA ILE A 48 -11.27 -2.58 -0.82
C ILE A 48 -10.88 -1.15 -1.22
N PHE A 49 -11.30 -0.16 -0.45
CA PHE A 49 -10.94 1.24 -0.68
C PHE A 49 -9.43 1.47 -0.57
N PHE A 50 -8.77 0.90 0.45
CA PHE A 50 -7.32 1.00 0.60
C PHE A 50 -6.56 0.23 -0.49
N ILE A 51 -7.03 -0.94 -0.92
CA ILE A 51 -6.46 -1.65 -2.08
C ILE A 51 -6.51 -0.78 -3.35
N ALA A 52 -7.62 -0.08 -3.59
CA ALA A 52 -7.76 0.78 -4.76
C ALA A 52 -6.80 1.99 -4.71
N ILE A 53 -6.67 2.65 -3.56
CA ILE A 53 -5.74 3.79 -3.43
C ILE A 53 -4.28 3.33 -3.51
N THR A 54 -3.94 2.20 -2.87
CA THR A 54 -2.57 1.65 -2.96
C THR A 54 -2.22 1.23 -4.37
N PHE A 55 -3.18 0.75 -5.18
CA PHE A 55 -2.97 0.49 -6.61
C PHE A 55 -2.56 1.75 -7.36
N LEU A 56 -3.28 2.87 -7.16
CA LEU A 56 -2.94 4.14 -7.79
C LEU A 56 -1.54 4.62 -7.38
N ALA A 57 -1.21 4.50 -6.09
CA ALA A 57 0.12 4.85 -5.59
C ALA A 57 1.22 3.97 -6.21
N VAL A 58 1.01 2.66 -6.31
CA VAL A 58 1.92 1.72 -6.98
C VAL A 58 2.08 2.05 -8.45
N PHE A 59 0.99 2.33 -9.16
CA PHE A 59 1.01 2.69 -10.57
C PHE A 59 1.85 3.95 -10.83
N THR A 60 1.64 5.00 -10.02
CA THR A 60 2.43 6.23 -10.14
C THR A 60 3.88 6.04 -9.70
N SER A 61 4.13 5.28 -8.63
CA SER A 61 5.47 4.98 -8.12
C SER A 61 6.31 4.15 -9.10
N ALA A 62 5.69 3.17 -9.75
CA ALA A 62 6.31 2.31 -10.76
C ALA A 62 6.73 3.09 -12.02
N ARG A 63 6.03 4.18 -12.37
CA ARG A 63 6.43 5.08 -13.46
C ARG A 63 7.53 6.06 -13.05
N ASN A 64 7.56 6.43 -11.76
CA ASN A 64 8.49 7.40 -11.20
C ASN A 64 9.58 6.71 -10.38
N THR A 65 10.38 5.87 -11.02
CA THR A 65 11.48 5.16 -10.37
C THR A 65 12.73 5.12 -11.24
N SER A 66 13.90 5.25 -10.62
CA SER A 66 15.21 5.15 -11.27
C SER A 66 15.76 3.73 -11.34
N LYS A 67 15.08 2.75 -10.71
CA LYS A 67 15.55 1.36 -10.60
C LYS A 67 14.62 0.40 -11.35
N PRO A 68 15.15 -0.43 -12.27
CA PRO A 68 14.32 -1.30 -13.12
C PRO A 68 13.62 -2.43 -12.35
N TRP A 69 14.12 -2.82 -11.17
CA TRP A 69 13.49 -3.85 -10.34
C TRP A 69 12.29 -3.32 -9.52
N MET A 70 12.20 -2.00 -9.35
CA MET A 70 11.24 -1.38 -8.43
C MET A 70 9.78 -1.52 -8.87
N PRO A 71 9.43 -1.34 -10.15
CA PRO A 71 8.07 -1.58 -10.63
C PRO A 71 7.60 -3.00 -10.33
N THR A 72 8.44 -3.99 -10.63
CA THR A 72 8.14 -5.41 -10.39
C THR A 72 7.90 -5.69 -8.92
N ALA A 73 8.74 -5.16 -8.03
CA ALA A 73 8.60 -5.34 -6.58
C ALA A 73 7.31 -4.70 -6.03
N LEU A 74 6.96 -3.48 -6.47
CA LEU A 74 5.76 -2.78 -6.07
C LEU A 74 4.49 -3.51 -6.53
N TYR A 75 4.40 -3.87 -7.82
CA TYR A 75 3.25 -4.60 -8.35
C TYR A 75 3.12 -5.99 -7.72
N ALA A 76 4.21 -6.74 -7.58
CA ALA A 76 4.18 -8.06 -6.95
C ALA A 76 3.68 -7.98 -5.50
N SER A 77 4.20 -7.04 -4.70
CA SER A 77 3.78 -6.86 -3.31
C SER A 77 2.30 -6.46 -3.22
N TRP A 78 1.83 -5.56 -4.09
CA TRP A 78 0.42 -5.16 -4.14
C TRP A 78 -0.50 -6.31 -4.58
N THR A 79 -0.11 -7.11 -5.57
CA THR A 79 -0.88 -8.28 -6.00
C THR A 79 -1.01 -9.29 -4.88
N VAL A 80 0.08 -9.61 -4.17
CA VAL A 80 0.04 -10.52 -3.03
C VAL A 80 -0.87 -9.98 -1.92
N LEU A 81 -0.77 -8.68 -1.59
CA LEU A 81 -1.64 -8.06 -0.60
C LEU A 81 -3.12 -8.16 -1.00
N THR A 82 -3.44 -7.87 -2.26
CA THR A 82 -4.79 -7.95 -2.81
C THR A 82 -5.36 -9.36 -2.72
N LEU A 83 -4.57 -10.38 -3.09
CA LEU A 83 -4.98 -11.77 -2.98
C LEU A 83 -5.25 -12.19 -1.53
N LEU A 84 -4.41 -11.75 -0.59
CA LEU A 84 -4.60 -12.06 0.84
C LEU A 84 -5.88 -11.41 1.40
N VAL A 85 -6.16 -10.16 1.03
CA VAL A 85 -7.38 -9.44 1.44
C VAL A 85 -8.63 -10.09 0.85
N ILE A 86 -8.62 -10.43 -0.45
CA ILE A 86 -9.75 -11.12 -1.09
C ILE A 86 -9.95 -12.51 -0.48
N ASN A 87 -8.87 -13.25 -0.22
CA ASN A 87 -8.94 -14.57 0.40
C ASN A 87 -9.63 -14.53 1.76
N GLU A 88 -9.36 -13.51 2.56
CA GLU A 88 -10.02 -13.32 3.86
C GLU A 88 -11.51 -12.98 3.70
N GLN A 89 -11.88 -12.08 2.80
CA GLN A 89 -13.29 -11.73 2.58
C GLN A 89 -14.13 -12.91 2.09
N LEU A 90 -13.55 -13.76 1.24
CA LEU A 90 -14.22 -14.92 0.68
C LEU A 90 -14.04 -16.19 1.53
N GLY A 91 -13.13 -16.19 2.51
CA GLY A 91 -12.81 -17.34 3.35
C GLY A 91 -12.30 -18.56 2.59
N LEU A 92 -11.60 -18.37 1.46
CA LEU A 92 -11.24 -19.47 0.54
C LEU A 92 -10.18 -20.42 1.12
N LEU A 93 -9.13 -19.87 1.72
CA LEU A 93 -8.01 -20.63 2.29
C LEU A 93 -7.73 -20.18 3.73
N PRO A 94 -7.39 -21.11 4.64
CA PRO A 94 -6.99 -20.79 6.00
C PRO A 94 -5.57 -20.22 6.00
N VAL A 95 -5.44 -18.92 5.77
CA VAL A 95 -4.16 -18.20 5.78
C VAL A 95 -4.07 -17.37 7.05
N ALA A 96 -2.92 -17.41 7.71
CA ALA A 96 -2.69 -16.59 8.89
C ALA A 96 -2.79 -15.08 8.53
N GLU A 97 -3.61 -14.34 9.27
CA GLU A 97 -3.85 -12.91 9.04
C GLU A 97 -2.57 -12.07 9.05
N GLY A 98 -1.54 -12.54 9.78
CA GLY A 98 -0.23 -11.91 9.88
C GLY A 98 0.47 -11.64 8.54
N TRP A 99 0.19 -12.45 7.51
CA TRP A 99 0.79 -12.27 6.19
C TRP A 99 0.39 -10.95 5.53
N LYS A 100 -0.85 -10.49 5.72
CA LYS A 100 -1.32 -9.20 5.20
C LYS A 100 -0.48 -8.04 5.76
N TYR A 101 -0.20 -8.07 7.07
CA TYR A 101 0.63 -7.06 7.72
C TYR A 101 2.06 -7.07 7.19
N GLY A 102 2.65 -8.26 7.04
CA GLY A 102 4.01 -8.40 6.51
C GLY A 102 4.14 -7.82 5.10
N VAL A 103 3.22 -8.18 4.20
CA VAL A 103 3.23 -7.70 2.81
C VAL A 103 2.94 -6.19 2.73
N ALA A 104 2.01 -5.68 3.53
CA ALA A 104 1.74 -4.24 3.59
C ALA A 104 2.95 -3.45 4.11
N MET A 105 3.68 -3.96 5.11
CA MET A 105 4.93 -3.36 5.60
C MET A 105 6.03 -3.34 4.52
N VAL A 106 6.13 -4.41 3.72
CA VAL A 106 7.03 -4.43 2.55
C VAL A 106 6.64 -3.34 1.57
N LEU A 107 5.34 -3.18 1.26
CA LEU A 107 4.86 -2.14 0.33
C LEU A 107 5.16 -0.72 0.84
N ILE A 108 4.98 -0.47 2.16
CA ILE A 108 5.40 0.79 2.81
C ILE A 108 6.90 1.01 2.63
N GLY A 109 7.70 -0.01 2.93
CA GLY A 109 9.15 0.04 2.82
C GLY A 109 9.60 0.33 1.38
N LEU A 110 8.95 -0.28 0.39
CA LEU A 110 9.20 -0.03 -1.02
C LEU A 110 8.86 1.42 -1.39
N HIS A 111 7.70 1.95 -1.02
CA HIS A 111 7.38 3.36 -1.28
C HIS A 111 8.38 4.32 -0.64
N LEU A 112 8.80 4.08 0.61
CA LEU A 112 9.82 4.88 1.28
C LEU A 112 11.19 4.76 0.61
N TYR A 113 11.55 3.56 0.14
CA TYR A 113 12.77 3.31 -0.61
C TYR A 113 12.75 4.07 -1.94
N ASN A 114 11.66 3.96 -2.71
CA ASN A 114 11.50 4.71 -3.96
C ASN A 114 11.66 6.20 -3.70
N ARG A 115 10.97 6.73 -2.69
CA ARG A 115 11.07 8.16 -2.33
C ARG A 115 12.48 8.62 -1.97
N LYS A 116 13.29 7.77 -1.34
CA LYS A 116 14.66 8.10 -0.90
C LYS A 116 15.65 8.09 -2.07
N TYR A 117 15.53 7.11 -2.97
CA TYR A 117 16.48 6.88 -4.07
C TYR A 117 16.02 7.42 -5.43
N CYS A 118 14.79 7.93 -5.52
CA CYS A 118 14.29 8.68 -6.66
C CYS A 118 14.58 10.17 -6.43
N GLN A 119 15.86 10.54 -6.58
CA GLN A 119 16.28 11.92 -6.77
C GLN A 119 16.48 12.11 -8.28
N CYS A 120 15.44 12.53 -9.02
CA CYS A 120 15.63 13.01 -10.40
C CYS A 120 16.39 14.35 -10.32
N ALA A 121 17.70 14.28 -10.12
CA ALA A 121 18.64 15.35 -10.43
C ALA A 121 19.11 15.10 -11.87
N GLU A 122 18.53 15.84 -12.81
CA GLU A 122 19.05 16.13 -14.16
C GLU A 122 19.72 14.98 -14.96
N GLU A 123 19.18 13.76 -14.89
CA GLU A 123 19.57 12.67 -15.80
C GLU A 123 18.56 12.58 -16.97
N PRO A 124 19.01 12.60 -18.23
CA PRO A 124 18.13 12.45 -19.40
C PRO A 124 17.59 11.02 -19.46
N GLY A 125 16.44 10.79 -18.83
CA GLY A 125 15.80 9.47 -18.74
C GLY A 125 14.66 9.36 -17.72
N CYS A 126 14.45 10.33 -16.82
CA CYS A 126 13.21 10.41 -16.04
C CYS A 126 12.07 10.84 -16.99
N VAL A 127 11.18 9.91 -17.36
CA VAL A 127 9.95 10.23 -18.11
C VAL A 127 8.92 10.73 -17.09
N ALA A 128 8.74 12.05 -17.03
CA ALA A 128 7.65 12.70 -16.30
C ALA A 128 6.27 12.33 -16.88
#